data_AF-A0A8W8IAS1-F1
#
_entry.id   AF-A0A8W8IAS1-F1
#
_cell.length_a   1.000
_cell.length_b   1.000
_cell.length_c   1.000
_cell.angle_alpha   90.00
_cell.angle_beta   90.00
_cell.angle_gamma   90.00
#
_symmetry.space_group_name_H-M   'P 1'
#
loop_
_entity.id
_entity.type
_entity.pdbx_description
1 polymer ?
#
loop_
_entity_poly.entity_id
_entity_poly.type
_entity_poly.pdbx_seq_one_letter_code
_entity_poly.pdbx_strand_id
1 'polypeptide(L)'
;MEQNLDVDEIWRALKPWGSYQIRQISFLLATNLPSSLNLLAVVFIGYRPDFQCAEISPTNHNSSINSTFDVTYDECSVTMSYNQSNSSQTITSCPNGYKYNAHDDISFVTEWGLVCGESVKVDISQSLMNLGQGVGGFLFTGLSDKFGRKTIHVSSHILLFILCLVTAFIPSYVGFAILRLFTGMAVEGFLLTSVTLCVETVPMEWRFIAEVAGITAWTTGMVMLTPLAYIMQTFSWRYLQLLLALLSVYSLVEYWLFLEQPASSCSLYLTIL
;
A
#
# COMPACT_ATOMS: atom_id res chain seq x y z
N MET A 1 3.22 9.52 48.57
CA MET A 1 4.34 10.16 47.87
C MET A 1 4.68 9.22 46.73
N GLU A 2 3.97 9.34 45.61
CA GLU A 2 4.31 8.59 44.40
C GLU A 2 5.66 9.13 43.93
N GLN A 3 6.70 8.32 44.01
CA GLN A 3 7.95 8.64 43.32
C GLN A 3 7.60 8.72 41.83
N ASN A 4 7.66 9.93 41.26
CA ASN A 4 7.69 10.11 39.82
C ASN A 4 8.96 9.41 39.33
N LEU A 5 8.81 8.14 38.94
CA LEU A 5 9.87 7.33 38.38
C LEU A 5 10.26 7.97 37.06
N ASP A 6 11.40 8.67 37.03
CA ASP A 6 11.92 9.25 35.81
C ASP A 6 12.48 8.13 34.93
N VAL A 7 11.70 7.77 33.91
CA VAL A 7 12.05 6.72 32.95
C VAL A 7 13.38 7.02 32.26
N ASP A 8 13.73 8.30 32.08
CA ASP A 8 15.00 8.69 31.48
C ASP A 8 16.19 8.42 32.42
N GLU A 9 16.00 8.40 33.74
CA GLU A 9 17.04 8.05 34.72
C GLU A 9 17.37 6.55 34.69
N ILE A 10 16.35 5.70 34.50
CA ILE A 10 16.51 4.26 34.29
C ILE A 10 17.28 3.98 32.99
N TRP A 11 16.90 4.66 31.90
CA TRP A 11 17.59 4.49 30.62
C TRP A 11 19.04 4.97 30.65
N ARG A 12 19.33 6.04 31.40
CA ARG A 12 20.71 6.50 31.63
C ARG A 12 21.51 5.49 32.45
N ALA A 13 20.90 4.87 33.46
CA ALA A 13 21.54 3.85 34.28
C ALA A 13 21.90 2.57 33.49
N LEU A 14 21.08 2.20 32.50
CA LEU A 14 21.28 1.02 31.64
C LEU A 14 22.38 1.18 30.56
N LYS A 15 23.01 2.37 30.49
CA LYS A 15 23.78 2.90 29.35
C LYS A 15 22.91 3.02 28.08
N PRO A 16 23.02 4.13 27.34
CA PRO A 16 22.53 4.16 25.97
C PRO A 16 23.29 3.08 25.19
N TRP A 17 22.58 2.25 24.40
CA TRP A 17 23.13 1.18 23.55
C TRP A 17 23.31 -0.20 24.18
N GLY A 18 22.52 -0.56 25.19
CA GLY A 18 22.46 -1.96 25.64
C GLY A 18 22.05 -2.92 24.49
N SER A 19 22.55 -4.15 24.48
CA SER A 19 22.26 -5.15 23.42
C SER A 19 20.76 -5.38 23.20
N TYR A 20 19.95 -5.20 24.24
CA TYR A 20 18.49 -5.26 24.15
C TYR A 20 17.89 -4.09 23.36
N GLN A 21 18.31 -2.84 23.64
CA GLN A 21 17.84 -1.65 22.93
C GLN A 21 18.21 -1.72 21.45
N ILE A 22 19.46 -2.09 21.14
CA ILE A 22 19.93 -2.23 19.75
C ILE A 22 19.12 -3.29 19.00
N ARG A 23 18.84 -4.43 19.66
CA ARG A 23 18.04 -5.50 19.04
C ARG A 23 16.61 -5.04 18.77
N GLN A 24 15.99 -4.33 19.70
CA GLN A 24 14.61 -3.84 19.53
C GLN A 24 14.52 -2.73 18.46
N ILE A 25 15.46 -1.79 18.43
CA ILE A 25 15.49 -0.73 17.40
C ILE A 25 15.76 -1.33 16.03
N SER A 26 16.74 -2.23 15.91
CA SER A 26 17.03 -2.93 14.64
C SER A 26 15.79 -3.66 14.11
N PHE A 27 15.02 -4.28 15.01
CA PHE A 27 13.79 -4.97 14.66
C PHE A 27 12.72 -4.00 14.14
N LEU A 28 12.46 -2.90 14.85
CA LEU A 28 11.50 -1.86 14.43
C LEU A 28 11.91 -1.22 13.09
N LEU A 29 13.20 -1.02 12.85
CA LEU A 29 13.69 -0.53 11.56
C LEU A 29 13.47 -1.54 10.43
N ALA A 30 13.67 -2.83 10.70
CA ALA A 30 13.43 -3.89 9.73
C ALA A 30 11.94 -4.04 9.39
N THR A 31 11.01 -3.84 10.35
CA THR A 31 9.56 -3.92 10.10
C THR A 31 9.01 -2.72 9.31
N ASN A 32 9.66 -1.55 9.39
CA ASN A 32 9.28 -0.37 8.61
C ASN A 32 9.50 -0.55 7.09
N LEU A 33 10.40 -1.44 6.68
CA LEU A 33 10.68 -1.71 5.27
C LEU A 33 9.46 -2.35 4.56
N PRO A 34 8.92 -3.51 4.98
CA PRO A 34 7.76 -4.12 4.32
C PRO A 34 6.50 -3.26 4.31
N SER A 35 6.24 -2.53 5.38
CA SER A 35 5.07 -1.67 5.53
C SER A 35 5.14 -0.47 4.58
N SER A 36 6.30 0.17 4.43
CA SER A 36 6.49 1.29 3.51
C SER A 36 6.23 0.93 2.04
N LEU A 37 6.49 -0.31 1.63
CA LEU A 37 6.25 -0.77 0.26
C LEU A 37 4.76 -0.73 -0.13
N ASN A 38 3.85 -0.85 0.83
CA ASN A 38 2.41 -0.81 0.58
C ASN A 38 1.90 0.60 0.23
N LEU A 39 2.59 1.65 0.69
CA LEU A 39 2.15 3.04 0.52
C LEU A 39 2.20 3.49 -0.96
N LEU A 40 3.27 3.16 -1.68
CA LEU A 40 3.43 3.55 -3.08
C LEU A 40 3.07 2.44 -4.07
N ALA A 41 2.66 1.27 -3.58
CA ALA A 41 2.29 0.13 -4.42
C ALA A 41 1.25 0.50 -5.49
N VAL A 42 0.29 1.40 -5.19
CA VAL A 42 -0.76 1.81 -6.14
C VAL A 42 -0.20 2.42 -7.42
N VAL A 43 0.89 3.18 -7.30
CA VAL A 43 1.45 3.94 -8.42
C VAL A 43 1.97 2.96 -9.47
N PHE A 44 2.55 1.85 -9.03
CA PHE A 44 3.08 0.82 -9.89
C PHE A 44 2.01 -0.15 -10.39
N ILE A 45 1.08 -0.59 -9.52
CA ILE A 45 -0.03 -1.46 -9.98
C ILE A 45 -1.05 -0.73 -10.84
N GLY A 46 -1.09 0.61 -10.76
CA GLY A 46 -1.95 1.49 -11.55
C GLY A 46 -1.31 1.98 -12.83
N TYR A 47 -0.26 1.30 -13.30
CA TYR A 47 0.40 1.61 -14.57
C TYR A 47 -0.64 1.64 -15.70
N ARG A 48 -0.58 2.69 -16.53
CA ARG A 48 -1.47 2.89 -17.68
C ARG A 48 -0.66 2.67 -18.97
N PRO A 49 -0.75 1.50 -19.60
CA PRO A 49 -0.13 1.29 -20.92
C PRO A 49 -0.92 2.04 -22.01
N ASP A 50 -0.29 2.22 -23.16
CA ASP A 50 -0.94 2.78 -24.35
C ASP A 50 -2.12 1.90 -24.76
N PHE A 51 -3.24 2.52 -25.11
CA PHE A 51 -4.50 1.84 -25.42
C PHE A 51 -5.27 2.58 -26.50
N GLN A 52 -6.14 1.84 -27.18
CA GLN A 52 -7.04 2.37 -28.20
C GLN A 52 -8.45 1.84 -27.95
N CYS A 53 -9.47 2.47 -28.54
CA CYS A 53 -10.81 1.88 -28.53
C CYS A 53 -10.79 0.49 -29.19
N ALA A 54 -11.51 -0.48 -28.61
CA ALA A 54 -11.65 -1.80 -29.23
C ALA A 54 -12.37 -1.71 -30.58
N GLU A 55 -11.99 -2.59 -31.51
CA GLU A 55 -12.53 -2.62 -32.85
C GLU A 55 -14.05 -2.82 -32.83
N ILE A 56 -14.75 -2.03 -33.65
CA ILE A 56 -16.19 -2.19 -33.84
C ILE A 56 -16.35 -3.24 -34.94
N SER A 57 -16.61 -4.50 -34.57
CA SER A 57 -17.01 -5.50 -35.57
C SER A 57 -18.26 -5.00 -36.28
N PRO A 58 -18.26 -4.89 -37.62
CA PRO A 58 -19.46 -4.53 -38.36
C PRO A 58 -20.44 -5.70 -38.22
N THR A 59 -21.33 -5.63 -37.23
CA THR A 59 -22.45 -6.56 -37.11
C THR A 59 -23.32 -6.41 -38.36
N ASN A 60 -23.29 -7.45 -39.20
CA ASN A 60 -24.15 -7.73 -40.35
C ASN A 60 -25.37 -6.81 -40.47
N HIS A 61 -25.16 -5.63 -41.03
CA HIS A 61 -26.25 -4.85 -41.58
C HIS A 61 -26.43 -5.32 -43.01
N ASN A 62 -27.55 -5.99 -43.28
CA ASN A 62 -28.10 -6.18 -44.62
C ASN A 62 -28.46 -4.82 -45.23
N SER A 63 -27.46 -3.98 -45.43
CA SER A 63 -27.57 -2.66 -46.00
C SER A 63 -26.71 -2.68 -47.25
N SER A 64 -27.38 -2.86 -48.38
CA SER A 64 -26.90 -2.62 -49.73
C SER A 64 -26.47 -1.16 -49.90
N ILE A 65 -25.39 -0.75 -49.26
CA ILE A 65 -24.70 0.52 -49.48
C ILE A 65 -23.19 0.23 -49.42
N ASN A 66 -22.54 0.25 -50.59
CA ASN A 66 -21.09 0.25 -50.77
C ASN A 66 -20.48 1.58 -50.28
N SER A 67 -20.82 2.04 -49.09
CA SER A 67 -20.15 3.18 -48.45
C SER A 67 -18.93 2.64 -47.74
N THR A 68 -17.75 2.80 -48.36
CA THR A 68 -16.48 2.62 -47.67
C THR A 68 -16.37 3.72 -46.62
N PHE A 69 -16.48 3.34 -45.36
CA PHE A 69 -16.20 4.20 -44.21
C PHE A 69 -14.79 3.86 -43.70
N ASP A 70 -14.01 4.89 -43.39
CA ASP A 70 -12.70 4.72 -42.74
C ASP A 70 -12.83 5.06 -41.26
N VAL A 71 -12.41 4.14 -40.40
CA VAL A 71 -12.58 4.22 -38.94
C VAL A 71 -11.21 4.43 -38.32
N THR A 72 -11.02 5.59 -37.68
CA THR A 72 -9.85 5.84 -36.86
C THR A 72 -10.19 5.60 -35.40
N TYR A 73 -9.38 4.77 -34.74
CA TYR A 73 -9.50 4.44 -33.33
C TYR A 73 -8.49 5.28 -32.55
N ASP A 74 -8.98 6.32 -31.88
CA ASP A 74 -8.16 7.21 -31.06
C ASP A 74 -8.25 6.80 -29.57
N GLU A 75 -7.44 7.46 -28.73
CA GLU A 75 -7.59 7.37 -27.28
C GLU A 75 -8.94 7.98 -26.89
N CYS A 76 -9.83 7.17 -26.32
CA CYS A 76 -11.13 7.60 -25.81
C CYS A 76 -12.15 8.09 -26.86
N SER A 77 -11.86 7.96 -28.16
CA SER A 77 -12.82 8.32 -29.20
C SER A 77 -12.65 7.49 -30.47
N VAL A 78 -13.75 7.34 -31.21
CA VAL A 78 -13.76 6.68 -32.52
C VAL A 78 -14.27 7.68 -33.54
N THR A 79 -13.50 7.94 -34.59
CA THR A 79 -13.93 8.81 -35.68
C THR A 79 -14.24 7.97 -36.91
N MET A 80 -15.49 8.06 -37.37
CA MET A 80 -15.94 7.45 -38.62
C MET A 80 -15.97 8.52 -39.71
N SER A 81 -15.20 8.32 -40.77
CA SER A 81 -15.16 9.20 -41.92
C SER A 81 -15.88 8.56 -43.11
N TYR A 82 -16.77 9.33 -43.74
CA TYR A 82 -17.56 8.87 -44.88
C TYR A 82 -17.00 9.45 -46.17
N ASN A 83 -16.43 8.60 -47.03
CA ASN A 83 -15.83 9.00 -48.31
C ASN A 83 -16.81 9.71 -49.26
N GLN A 84 -18.12 9.48 -49.10
CA GLN A 84 -19.14 9.96 -50.03
C GLN A 84 -19.70 11.35 -49.66
N SER A 85 -19.52 11.81 -48.41
CA SER A 85 -20.16 13.02 -47.89
C SER A 85 -19.20 14.02 -47.24
N ASN A 86 -17.89 13.76 -47.19
CA ASN A 86 -16.90 14.55 -46.44
C ASN A 86 -17.37 14.87 -45.00
N SER A 87 -18.23 14.02 -44.44
CA SER A 87 -18.72 14.15 -43.08
C SER A 87 -17.93 13.17 -42.20
N SER A 88 -17.42 13.65 -41.08
CA SER A 88 -16.89 12.82 -40.01
C SER A 88 -17.84 12.83 -38.81
N GLN A 89 -18.05 11.66 -38.21
CA GLN A 89 -18.75 11.54 -36.94
C GLN A 89 -17.77 11.00 -35.90
N THR A 90 -17.60 11.72 -34.80
CA THR A 90 -16.74 11.32 -33.70
C THR A 90 -17.60 10.90 -32.51
N ILE A 91 -17.39 9.67 -32.06
CA ILE A 91 -18.04 9.11 -30.87
C ILE A 91 -17.04 9.19 -29.72
N THR A 92 -17.39 9.93 -28.66
CA THR A 92 -16.53 10.18 -27.49
C THR A 92 -16.61 9.10 -26.41
N SER A 93 -17.04 7.89 -26.76
CA SER A 93 -17.13 6.74 -25.86
C SER A 93 -16.90 5.46 -26.65
N CYS A 94 -15.94 4.63 -26.24
CA CYS A 94 -15.64 3.36 -26.91
C CYS A 94 -16.73 2.33 -26.57
N PRO A 95 -17.59 1.91 -27.53
CA PRO A 95 -18.74 1.06 -27.23
C PRO A 95 -18.36 -0.40 -26.91
N ASN A 96 -17.23 -0.89 -27.45
CA ASN A 96 -16.75 -2.26 -27.26
C ASN A 96 -15.62 -2.39 -26.23
N GLY A 97 -15.38 -1.35 -25.42
CA GLY A 97 -14.27 -1.31 -24.47
C GLY A 97 -12.94 -0.86 -25.10
N TYR A 98 -11.83 -1.26 -24.48
CA TYR A 98 -10.48 -0.79 -24.80
C TYR A 98 -9.55 -1.95 -25.16
N LYS A 99 -8.65 -1.71 -26.11
CA LYS A 99 -7.57 -2.62 -26.50
C LYS A 99 -6.25 -2.04 -26.00
N TYR A 100 -5.60 -2.72 -25.08
CA TYR A 100 -4.32 -2.30 -24.51
C TYR A 100 -3.15 -2.90 -25.29
N ASN A 101 -2.04 -2.16 -25.42
CA ASN A 101 -0.78 -2.66 -25.99
C ASN A 101 0.03 -3.47 -24.95
N ALA A 102 -0.66 -4.21 -24.09
CA ALA A 102 -0.13 -4.95 -22.96
C ALA A 102 -1.15 -6.04 -22.58
N HIS A 103 -0.74 -7.06 -21.81
CA HIS A 103 -1.68 -8.02 -21.25
C HIS A 103 -2.66 -7.35 -20.27
N ASP A 104 -3.92 -7.78 -20.30
CA ASP A 104 -5.01 -7.18 -19.53
C ASP A 104 -4.81 -7.24 -18.01
N ASP A 105 -4.01 -8.19 -17.51
CA ASP A 105 -3.77 -8.46 -16.10
C ASP A 105 -2.54 -7.76 -15.51
N ILE A 106 -1.80 -6.98 -16.31
CA ILE A 106 -0.58 -6.27 -15.87
C ILE A 106 -0.92 -5.16 -14.85
N SER A 107 -2.07 -4.51 -14.98
CA SER A 107 -2.48 -3.39 -14.13
C SER A 107 -3.94 -3.51 -13.73
N PHE A 108 -4.31 -2.99 -12.56
CA PHE A 108 -5.72 -2.94 -12.18
C PHE A 108 -6.51 -1.95 -13.08
N VAL A 109 -5.82 -1.00 -13.71
CA VAL A 109 -6.40 -0.06 -14.68
C VAL A 109 -6.83 -0.79 -15.95
N THR A 110 -5.97 -1.69 -16.47
CA THR A 110 -6.26 -2.47 -17.67
C THR A 110 -7.35 -3.50 -17.40
N GLU A 111 -7.29 -4.16 -16.24
CA GLU A 111 -8.24 -5.22 -15.88
C GLU A 111 -9.68 -4.70 -15.71
N TRP A 112 -9.86 -3.52 -15.11
CA TRP A 112 -11.19 -2.95 -14.89
C TRP A 112 -11.55 -1.82 -15.86
N GLY A 113 -10.72 -1.56 -16.87
CA GLY A 113 -11.01 -0.55 -17.90
C GLY A 113 -11.08 0.89 -17.37
N LEU A 114 -10.25 1.25 -16.40
CA LEU A 114 -10.30 2.54 -15.67
C LEU A 114 -9.61 3.68 -16.44
N VAL A 115 -9.97 3.86 -17.71
CA VAL A 115 -9.43 4.89 -18.59
C VAL A 115 -10.54 5.87 -19.03
N CYS A 116 -10.15 7.00 -19.64
CA CYS A 116 -11.08 8.00 -20.16
C CYS A 116 -12.02 8.55 -19.05
N GLY A 117 -13.34 8.40 -19.19
CA GLY A 117 -14.32 8.84 -18.19
C GLY A 117 -14.20 8.17 -16.83
N GLU A 118 -13.52 7.02 -16.75
CA GLU A 118 -13.35 6.25 -15.51
C GLU A 118 -11.94 6.40 -14.91
N SER A 119 -11.08 7.24 -15.49
CA SER A 119 -9.72 7.52 -14.98
C SER A 119 -9.70 8.03 -13.53
N VAL A 120 -10.72 8.79 -13.13
CA VAL A 120 -10.86 9.34 -11.77
C VAL A 120 -10.91 8.23 -10.71
N LYS A 121 -11.37 7.02 -11.05
CA LYS A 121 -11.39 5.88 -10.12
C LYS A 121 -9.98 5.46 -9.68
N VAL A 122 -8.96 5.67 -10.50
CA VAL A 122 -7.56 5.41 -10.12
C VAL A 122 -7.18 6.34 -8.97
N ASP A 123 -7.45 7.65 -9.10
CA ASP A 123 -7.12 8.65 -8.09
C ASP A 123 -7.96 8.51 -6.81
N ILE A 124 -9.23 8.10 -6.95
CA ILE A 124 -10.10 7.79 -5.81
C ILE A 124 -9.49 6.68 -4.97
N SER A 125 -8.89 5.65 -5.57
CA SER A 125 -8.30 4.54 -4.82
C SER A 125 -7.14 4.99 -3.93
N GLN A 126 -6.29 5.89 -4.41
CA GLN A 126 -5.20 6.47 -3.61
C GLN A 126 -5.75 7.44 -2.55
N SER A 127 -6.76 8.23 -2.90
CA SER A 127 -7.42 9.15 -1.98
C SER A 127 -8.07 8.42 -0.81
N LEU A 128 -8.72 7.27 -1.07
CA LEU A 128 -9.28 6.41 -0.03
C LEU A 128 -8.21 5.84 0.90
N MET A 129 -7.03 5.49 0.36
CA MET A 129 -5.92 5.04 1.19
C MET A 129 -5.36 6.16 2.08
N ASN A 130 -5.25 7.39 1.56
CA ASN A 130 -4.84 8.55 2.36
C ASN A 130 -5.89 8.92 3.42
N LEU A 131 -7.18 8.84 3.08
CA LEU A 131 -8.27 9.02 4.03
C LEU A 131 -8.24 7.93 5.12
N GLY A 132 -7.97 6.69 4.72
CA GLY A 132 -7.75 5.56 5.62
C GLY A 132 -6.62 5.84 6.60
N GLN A 133 -5.47 6.35 6.15
CA GLN A 133 -4.39 6.76 7.05
C GLN A 133 -4.85 7.81 8.05
N GLY A 134 -5.53 8.87 7.61
CA GLY A 134 -6.06 9.90 8.51
C GLY A 134 -6.98 9.32 9.60
N VAL A 135 -7.94 8.46 9.22
CA VAL A 135 -8.86 7.80 10.17
C VAL A 135 -8.11 6.81 11.08
N GLY A 136 -7.16 6.06 10.52
CA GLY A 136 -6.32 5.11 11.23
C GLY A 136 -5.50 5.78 12.32
N GLY A 137 -4.89 6.93 12.04
CA GLY A 137 -4.15 7.72 13.01
C GLY A 137 -4.98 7.99 14.27
N PHE A 138 -6.18 8.56 14.13
CA PHE A 138 -7.04 8.84 15.29
C PHE A 138 -7.45 7.58 16.06
N LEU A 139 -7.85 6.51 15.36
CA LEU A 139 -8.32 5.29 15.99
C LEU A 139 -7.20 4.52 16.69
N PHE A 140 -6.11 4.22 15.97
CA PHE A 140 -5.02 3.40 16.48
C PHE A 140 -4.20 4.13 17.56
N THR A 141 -4.15 5.47 17.56
CA THR A 141 -3.58 6.22 18.70
C THR A 141 -4.32 5.89 20.00
N GLY A 142 -5.65 6.06 20.01
CA GLY A 142 -6.45 5.80 21.21
C GLY A 142 -6.46 4.33 21.62
N LEU A 143 -6.45 3.41 20.65
CA LEU A 143 -6.33 1.98 20.93
C LEU A 143 -4.96 1.63 21.53
N SER A 144 -3.89 2.24 21.06
CA SER A 144 -2.50 2.02 21.52
C SER A 144 -2.34 2.37 22.99
N ASP A 145 -2.97 3.46 23.43
CA ASP A 145 -2.92 3.90 24.83
C ASP A 145 -3.74 2.98 25.75
N LYS A 146 -4.81 2.33 25.24
CA LYS A 146 -5.69 1.46 26.04
C LYS A 146 -5.25 0.00 26.11
N PHE A 147 -4.83 -0.58 24.97
CA PHE A 147 -4.50 -2.00 24.84
C PHE A 147 -2.98 -2.28 24.90
N GLY A 148 -2.17 -1.23 24.99
CA GLY A 148 -0.72 -1.28 24.98
C GLY A 148 -0.14 -1.19 23.57
N ARG A 149 0.95 -0.42 23.46
CA ARG A 149 1.55 -0.07 22.18
C ARG A 149 2.06 -1.28 21.39
N LYS A 150 2.70 -2.24 22.08
CA LYS A 150 3.21 -3.48 21.47
C LYS A 150 2.10 -4.32 20.85
N THR A 151 0.99 -4.51 21.57
CA THR A 151 -0.16 -5.29 21.09
C THR A 151 -0.76 -4.67 19.84
N ILE A 152 -0.95 -3.34 19.86
CA ILE A 152 -1.53 -2.64 18.72
C ILE A 152 -0.59 -2.64 17.52
N HIS A 153 0.71 -2.47 17.72
CA HIS A 153 1.73 -2.57 16.68
C HIS A 153 1.63 -3.90 15.90
N VAL A 154 1.70 -5.02 16.62
CA VAL A 154 1.64 -6.35 16.01
C VAL A 154 0.28 -6.60 15.36
N SER A 155 -0.82 -6.24 16.03
CA SER A 155 -2.17 -6.44 15.48
C SER A 155 -2.41 -5.66 14.18
N SER A 156 -1.87 -4.43 14.09
CA SER A 156 -1.99 -3.59 12.89
C SER A 156 -1.17 -4.16 11.73
N HIS A 157 0.01 -4.72 12.04
CA HIS A 157 0.85 -5.37 11.04
C HIS A 157 0.24 -6.68 10.51
N ILE A 158 -0.36 -7.50 11.38
CA ILE A 158 -1.12 -8.69 10.98
C ILE A 158 -2.34 -8.31 10.15
N LEU A 159 -3.06 -7.24 10.54
CA LEU A 159 -4.19 -6.74 9.78
C LEU A 159 -3.75 -6.30 8.37
N LEU A 160 -2.63 -5.59 8.26
CA LEU A 160 -2.03 -5.21 6.98
C LEU A 160 -1.74 -6.43 6.10
N PHE A 161 -1.12 -7.47 6.67
CA PHE A 161 -0.85 -8.73 5.96
C PHE A 161 -2.13 -9.37 5.38
N ILE A 162 -3.18 -9.48 6.20
CA ILE A 162 -4.46 -10.06 5.78
C ILE A 162 -5.09 -9.21 4.66
N LEU A 163 -5.08 -7.88 4.81
CA LEU A 163 -5.65 -6.97 3.82
C LEU A 163 -4.92 -7.04 2.48
N CYS A 164 -3.59 -7.12 2.46
CA CYS A 164 -2.82 -7.29 1.23
C CYS A 164 -3.13 -8.62 0.54
N LEU A 165 -3.25 -9.71 1.32
CA LEU A 165 -3.63 -11.02 0.80
C LEU A 165 -5.02 -10.97 0.16
N VAL A 166 -6.02 -10.42 0.86
CA VAL A 166 -7.40 -10.30 0.33
C VAL A 166 -7.44 -9.40 -0.90
N THR A 167 -6.65 -8.32 -0.93
CA THR A 167 -6.56 -7.40 -2.08
C THR A 167 -6.03 -8.09 -3.34
N ALA A 168 -5.13 -9.07 -3.21
CA ALA A 168 -4.62 -9.81 -4.36
C ALA A 168 -5.70 -10.67 -5.06
N PHE A 169 -6.70 -11.15 -4.33
CA PHE A 169 -7.73 -12.05 -4.86
C PHE A 169 -9.07 -11.35 -5.18
N ILE A 170 -9.17 -10.05 -4.97
CA ILE A 170 -10.42 -9.32 -5.21
C ILE A 170 -10.68 -9.17 -6.73
N PRO A 171 -11.88 -9.52 -7.23
CA PRO A 171 -12.22 -9.36 -8.64
C PRO A 171 -12.92 -8.02 -8.95
N SER A 172 -13.30 -7.25 -7.93
CA SER A 172 -14.11 -6.04 -8.05
C SER A 172 -13.35 -4.79 -7.62
N TYR A 173 -13.42 -3.73 -8.44
CA TYR A 173 -12.88 -2.41 -8.13
C TYR A 173 -13.44 -1.82 -6.82
N VAL A 174 -14.75 -1.97 -6.56
CA VAL A 174 -15.35 -1.42 -5.33
C VAL A 174 -14.79 -2.10 -4.10
N GLY A 175 -14.64 -3.43 -4.15
CA GLY A 175 -13.98 -4.20 -3.08
C GLY A 175 -12.52 -3.77 -2.89
N PHE A 176 -11.79 -3.59 -3.99
CA PHE A 176 -10.42 -3.06 -3.96
C PHE A 176 -10.33 -1.67 -3.32
N ALA A 177 -11.22 -0.75 -3.68
CA ALA A 177 -11.26 0.61 -3.14
C ALA A 177 -11.56 0.63 -1.63
N ILE A 178 -12.46 -0.22 -1.15
CA ILE A 178 -12.75 -0.37 0.28
C ILE A 178 -11.55 -0.96 1.01
N LEU A 179 -10.93 -2.01 0.46
CA LEU A 179 -9.72 -2.61 1.04
C LEU A 179 -8.59 -1.59 1.14
N ARG A 180 -8.43 -0.71 0.14
CA ARG A 180 -7.45 0.39 0.17
C ARG A 180 -7.62 1.32 1.37
N LEU A 181 -8.86 1.65 1.73
CA LEU A 181 -9.15 2.45 2.92
C LEU A 181 -8.67 1.73 4.18
N PHE A 182 -9.01 0.45 4.35
CA PHE A 182 -8.57 -0.33 5.51
C PHE A 182 -7.06 -0.56 5.55
N THR A 183 -6.43 -0.78 4.39
CA THR A 183 -4.97 -0.89 4.27
C THR A 183 -4.31 0.40 4.74
N GLY A 184 -4.82 1.56 4.32
CA GLY A 184 -4.35 2.86 4.80
C GLY A 184 -4.47 3.00 6.32
N MET A 185 -5.59 2.57 6.91
CA MET A 185 -5.78 2.57 8.36
C MET A 185 -4.74 1.71 9.09
N ALA A 186 -4.50 0.49 8.59
CA ALA A 186 -3.55 -0.46 9.19
C ALA A 186 -2.10 0.01 9.06
N VAL A 187 -1.74 0.60 7.92
CA VAL A 187 -0.41 1.19 7.67
C VAL A 187 -0.12 2.32 8.67
N GLU A 188 -1.07 3.25 8.86
CA GLU A 188 -0.88 4.36 9.80
C GLU A 188 -0.82 3.87 11.26
N GLY A 189 -1.68 2.92 11.63
CA GLY A 189 -1.67 2.31 12.96
C GLY A 189 -0.34 1.63 13.28
N PHE A 190 0.23 0.92 12.31
CA PHE A 190 1.57 0.37 12.40
C PHE A 190 2.62 1.50 12.58
N LEU A 191 2.64 2.49 11.68
CA LEU A 191 3.66 3.56 11.67
C LEU A 191 3.70 4.32 13.00
N LEU A 192 2.53 4.74 13.51
CA LEU A 192 2.47 5.53 14.73
C LEU A 192 2.91 4.73 15.96
N THR A 193 2.52 3.45 16.03
CA THR A 193 2.97 2.57 17.11
C THR A 193 4.46 2.24 17.01
N SER A 194 5.02 2.11 15.80
CA SER A 194 6.47 1.94 15.58
C SER A 194 7.26 3.13 16.12
N VAL A 195 6.86 4.34 15.75
CA VAL A 195 7.54 5.58 16.15
C VAL A 195 7.49 5.72 17.67
N THR A 196 6.32 5.48 18.26
CA THR A 196 6.14 5.62 19.70
C THR A 196 6.96 4.57 20.48
N LEU A 197 6.96 3.32 20.03
CA LEU A 197 7.80 2.27 20.62
C LEU A 197 9.29 2.61 20.51
N CYS A 198 9.71 3.20 19.40
CA CYS A 198 11.10 3.59 19.17
C CYS A 198 11.57 4.65 20.17
N VAL A 199 10.79 5.72 20.37
CA VAL A 199 11.14 6.80 21.32
C VAL A 199 11.05 6.37 22.79
N GLU A 200 10.25 5.36 23.10
CA GLU A 200 10.17 4.76 24.44
C GLU A 200 11.40 3.89 24.77
N THR A 201 12.04 3.29 23.77
CA THR A 201 13.25 2.46 23.95
C THR A 201 14.55 3.23 24.09
N VAL A 202 14.57 4.52 23.78
CA VAL A 202 15.78 5.34 23.80
C VAL A 202 15.65 6.50 24.80
N PRO A 203 16.76 6.85 25.49
CA PRO A 203 16.77 8.03 26.35
C PRO A 203 16.57 9.30 25.53
N MET A 204 16.05 10.35 26.18
CA MET A 204 15.70 11.64 25.55
C MET A 204 16.74 12.19 24.55
N GLU A 205 18.04 12.08 24.87
CA GLU A 205 19.16 12.59 24.07
C GLU A 205 19.28 11.95 22.67
N TRP A 206 18.79 10.71 22.51
CA TRP A 206 18.92 9.93 21.26
C TRP A 206 17.60 9.80 20.50
N ARG A 207 16.48 10.30 21.05
CA ARG A 207 15.14 10.20 20.42
C ARG A 207 15.12 10.77 19.00
N PHE A 208 15.73 11.94 18.80
CA PHE A 208 15.81 12.57 17.47
C PHE A 208 16.53 11.69 16.45
N ILE A 209 17.67 11.10 16.82
CA ILE A 209 18.45 10.24 15.92
C ILE A 209 17.67 8.96 15.60
N ALA A 210 16.99 8.38 16.59
CA ALA A 210 16.16 7.19 16.40
C ALA A 210 14.97 7.46 15.46
N GLU A 211 14.32 8.62 15.60
CA GLU A 211 13.23 9.04 14.70
C GLU A 211 13.73 9.27 13.26
N VAL A 212 14.86 9.96 13.09
CA VAL A 212 15.48 10.16 11.77
C VAL A 212 15.87 8.80 11.15
N ALA A 213 16.40 7.86 11.93
CA ALA A 213 16.69 6.50 11.46
C ALA A 213 15.42 5.75 11.02
N GLY A 214 14.31 5.91 11.76
CA GLY A 214 13.01 5.35 11.40
C GLY A 214 12.47 5.88 10.07
N ILE A 215 12.46 7.21 9.92
CA ILE A 215 11.98 7.88 8.70
C ILE A 215 12.86 7.53 7.50
N THR A 216 14.19 7.48 7.67
CA THR A 216 15.11 7.10 6.60
C THR A 216 14.95 5.63 6.19
N ALA A 217 14.70 4.72 7.13
CA ALA A 217 14.36 3.33 6.81
C ALA A 217 13.05 3.23 6.01
N TRP A 218 12.03 3.99 6.42
CA TRP A 218 10.73 4.06 5.74
C TRP A 218 10.84 4.59 4.30
N THR A 219 11.55 5.71 4.10
CA THR A 219 11.76 6.28 2.75
C THR A 219 12.63 5.38 1.89
N THR A 220 13.64 4.71 2.47
CA THR A 220 14.45 3.71 1.75
C THR A 220 13.57 2.56 1.25
N GLY A 221 12.64 2.07 2.06
CA GLY A 221 11.70 1.04 1.63
C GLY A 221 10.79 1.49 0.49
N MET A 222 10.29 2.72 0.52
CA MET A 222 9.56 3.29 -0.62
C MET A 222 10.40 3.32 -1.91
N VAL A 223 11.67 3.72 -1.82
CA VAL A 223 12.56 3.76 -2.99
C VAL A 223 12.83 2.35 -3.52
N MET A 224 12.99 1.36 -2.64
CA MET A 224 13.18 -0.06 -2.99
C MET A 224 11.99 -0.68 -3.72
N LEU A 225 10.79 -0.08 -3.61
CA LEU A 225 9.63 -0.50 -4.40
C LEU A 225 9.86 -0.33 -5.90
N THR A 226 10.60 0.70 -6.32
CA THR A 226 10.83 1.03 -7.74
C THR A 226 11.58 -0.08 -8.49
N PRO A 227 12.77 -0.56 -8.04
CA PRO A 227 13.43 -1.68 -8.70
C PRO A 227 12.61 -2.98 -8.60
N LEU A 228 11.88 -3.19 -7.50
CA LEU A 228 11.00 -4.35 -7.35
C LEU A 228 9.88 -4.34 -8.40
N ALA A 229 9.24 -3.19 -8.60
CA ALA A 229 8.22 -3.00 -9.61
C ALA A 229 8.77 -3.15 -11.03
N TYR A 230 9.99 -2.67 -11.30
CA TYR A 230 10.65 -2.86 -12.59
C TYR A 230 10.88 -4.33 -12.93
N ILE A 231 11.34 -5.15 -11.96
CA ILE A 231 11.52 -6.59 -12.14
C ILE A 231 10.15 -7.28 -12.37
N MET A 232 9.11 -6.78 -11.71
CA MET A 232 7.76 -7.35 -11.73
C MET A 232 6.86 -6.82 -12.84
N GLN A 233 7.34 -5.91 -13.70
CA GLN A 233 6.52 -5.16 -14.67
C GLN A 233 5.79 -6.05 -15.69
N THR A 234 6.32 -7.25 -15.96
CA THR A 234 5.75 -8.22 -16.90
C THR A 234 4.74 -9.17 -16.25
N PHE A 235 4.66 -9.19 -14.91
CA PHE A 235 3.76 -10.07 -14.17
C PHE A 235 2.47 -9.33 -13.83
N SER A 236 1.40 -10.07 -13.55
CA SER A 236 0.15 -9.46 -13.10
C SER A 236 0.34 -8.66 -11.81
N TRP A 237 -0.36 -7.53 -11.69
CA TRP A 237 -0.37 -6.69 -10.49
C TRP A 237 -0.75 -7.46 -9.21
N ARG A 238 -1.51 -8.56 -9.35
CA ARG A 238 -1.85 -9.46 -8.23
C ARG A 238 -0.62 -10.13 -7.62
N TYR A 239 0.37 -10.50 -8.42
CA TYR A 239 1.62 -11.07 -7.91
C TYR A 239 2.42 -10.05 -7.11
N LEU A 240 2.37 -8.77 -7.48
CA LEU A 240 2.99 -7.72 -6.69
C LEU A 240 2.30 -7.58 -5.32
N GLN A 241 0.97 -7.65 -5.26
CA GLN A 241 0.24 -7.68 -3.99
C GLN A 241 0.58 -8.91 -3.13
N LEU A 242 0.70 -10.10 -3.74
CA LEU A 242 1.13 -11.31 -3.04
C LEU A 242 2.57 -11.20 -2.51
N LEU A 243 3.47 -10.58 -3.28
CA LEU A 243 4.84 -10.33 -2.85
C LEU A 243 4.88 -9.38 -1.65
N LEU A 244 4.08 -8.32 -1.67
CA LEU A 244 3.94 -7.41 -0.52
C LEU A 244 3.40 -8.14 0.71
N ALA A 245 2.37 -8.97 0.53
CA ALA A 245 1.86 -9.81 1.60
C ALA A 245 2.94 -10.78 2.12
N LEU A 246 3.73 -11.40 1.25
CA LEU A 246 4.83 -12.29 1.64
C LEU A 246 5.88 -11.57 2.47
N LEU A 247 6.26 -10.33 2.11
CA LEU A 247 7.19 -9.52 2.89
C LEU A 247 6.58 -9.15 4.26
N SER A 248 5.26 -8.94 4.33
CA SER A 248 4.53 -8.71 5.57
C SER A 248 4.35 -9.97 6.43
N VAL A 249 4.67 -11.19 5.96
CA VAL A 249 4.67 -12.42 6.80
C VAL A 249 5.64 -12.29 7.97
N TYR A 250 6.67 -11.44 7.85
CA TYR A 250 7.56 -11.10 8.95
C TYR A 250 6.81 -10.61 10.22
N SER A 251 5.62 -10.03 10.07
CA SER A 251 4.72 -9.67 11.17
C SER A 251 4.33 -10.86 12.08
N LEU A 252 4.31 -12.08 11.55
CA LEU A 252 4.03 -13.28 12.34
C LEU A 252 5.23 -13.63 13.21
N VAL A 253 6.45 -13.47 12.69
CA VAL A 253 7.69 -13.66 13.47
C VAL A 253 7.76 -12.62 14.60
N GLU A 254 7.36 -11.39 14.31
CA GLU A 254 7.21 -10.32 15.27
C GLU A 254 6.26 -10.68 16.43
N TYR A 255 5.08 -11.26 16.13
CA TYR A 255 4.16 -11.72 17.17
C TYR A 255 4.80 -12.70 18.15
N TRP A 256 5.53 -13.70 17.66
CA TRP A 256 6.21 -14.68 18.51
C TRP A 256 7.33 -14.06 19.37
N LEU A 257 8.16 -13.19 18.78
CA LEU A 257 9.29 -12.57 19.49
C LEU A 257 8.85 -11.55 20.55
N PHE A 258 7.75 -10.83 20.32
CA PHE A 258 7.20 -9.90 21.31
C PHE A 258 6.45 -10.63 22.45
N LEU A 259 5.82 -11.76 22.17
CA LEU A 259 5.18 -12.62 23.17
C LEU A 259 6.14 -13.45 24.01
N GLU A 260 7.43 -13.47 23.70
CA GLU A 260 8.45 -14.16 24.51
C GLU A 260 9.03 -13.28 25.63
N GLN A 261 8.61 -12.01 25.68
CA GLN A 261 8.96 -11.07 26.76
C GLN A 261 8.18 -11.20 28.10
N PRO A 262 7.07 -11.97 28.27
CA PRO A 262 6.35 -12.07 29.53
C PRO A 262 6.88 -13.24 30.36
N ALA A 263 7.94 -12.97 31.14
CA ALA A 263 8.19 -13.51 32.50
C ALA A 263 9.68 -13.42 32.85
N SER A 264 10.58 -13.77 31.93
CA SER A 264 12.02 -13.87 32.24
C SER A 264 12.72 -12.52 32.32
N SER A 265 12.32 -11.52 31.52
CA SER A 265 12.88 -10.17 31.61
C SER A 265 12.32 -9.38 32.80
N CYS A 266 11.09 -9.67 33.24
CA CYS A 266 10.53 -9.08 34.46
C CYS A 266 11.20 -9.68 35.71
N SER A 267 11.53 -10.98 35.69
CA SER A 267 12.34 -11.61 36.74
C SER A 267 13.75 -11.00 36.83
N LEU A 268 14.38 -10.65 35.71
CA LEU A 268 15.69 -9.96 35.74
C LEU A 268 15.57 -8.52 36.27
N TYR A 269 14.47 -7.82 35.97
CA TYR A 269 14.20 -6.47 36.48
C TYR A 269 13.92 -6.42 37.99
N LEU A 270 13.32 -7.46 38.56
CA LEU A 270 13.09 -7.59 40.01
C LEU A 270 14.26 -8.21 40.79
N THR A 271 15.27 -8.78 40.11
CA THR A 271 16.47 -9.33 40.78
C THR A 271 17.60 -8.28 40.90
N ILE A 272 17.46 -7.14 40.21
CA ILE A 272 18.43 -6.03 40.23
C ILE A 272 17.96 -4.87 41.14
N LEU A 273 16.72 -4.91 41.64
CA LEU A 273 16.20 -4.07 42.72
C LEU A 273 16.28 -4.82 44.06
#